data_AF-A0A7W5IQL1-F1
#
_entry.id   AF-A0A7W5IQL1-F1
#
_cell.length_a   1.000
_cell.length_b   1.000
_cell.length_c   1.000
_cell.angle_alpha   90.00
_cell.angle_beta   90.00
_cell.angle_gamma   90.00
#
_symmetry.space_group_name_H-M   'P 1'
#
loop_
_entity.id
_entity.type
_entity.pdbx_description
1 polymer ?
#
loop_
_entity_poly.entity_id
_entity_poly.type
_entity_poly.pdbx_seq_one_letter_code
_entity_poly.pdbx_strand_id
1 'polypeptide(L)'
;MSDPIHLAAMHECVDWVIVGGESGPHARPMHPTWALDLYEQCAGARVPFLFKQWGEWLPRTDVADIGARKPAGVWLSTEGHAYGDGLAAQREPGDGSMVRLGKKCAGRMLDGREHHAFPTVAA
;
A
#
# COMPACT_ATOMS: atom_id res chain seq x y z
N MET A 1 13.77 9.38 -35.91
CA MET A 1 12.99 8.40 -35.14
C MET A 1 12.38 9.15 -33.98
N SER A 2 11.07 9.37 -34.02
CA SER A 2 10.32 10.13 -33.02
C SER A 2 10.13 9.29 -31.77
N ASP A 3 10.48 9.89 -30.63
CA ASP A 3 10.37 9.29 -29.31
C ASP A 3 8.88 9.20 -28.90
N PRO A 4 8.27 8.01 -28.86
CA PRO A 4 6.83 7.85 -28.69
C PRO A 4 6.32 8.17 -27.27
N ILE A 5 7.19 8.61 -26.36
CA ILE A 5 6.87 8.95 -24.96
C ILE A 5 6.98 10.46 -24.66
N HIS A 6 7.33 11.30 -25.63
CA HIS A 6 7.59 12.74 -25.40
C HIS A 6 6.85 13.66 -26.37
N LEU A 7 5.51 13.60 -26.36
CA LEU A 7 4.66 14.68 -26.88
C LEU A 7 4.15 15.55 -25.72
N ALA A 8 4.89 16.62 -25.43
CA ALA A 8 4.66 17.57 -24.34
C ALA A 8 3.30 18.33 -24.37
N ALA A 9 2.45 18.07 -25.37
CA ALA A 9 1.18 18.77 -25.57
C ALA A 9 -0.04 18.09 -24.92
N MET A 10 0.07 16.86 -24.40
CA MET A 10 -1.11 16.03 -24.07
C MET A 10 -1.13 15.35 -22.68
N HIS A 11 -0.21 15.65 -21.75
CA HIS A 11 -0.25 15.12 -20.35
C HIS A 11 -0.52 13.59 -20.26
N GLU A 12 0.07 12.79 -21.17
CA GLU A 12 -0.22 11.35 -21.31
C GLU A 12 0.49 10.45 -20.30
N CYS A 13 1.28 11.01 -19.37
CA CYS A 13 1.99 10.26 -18.33
C CYS A 13 1.65 10.74 -16.92
N VAL A 14 1.77 9.84 -15.95
CA VAL A 14 1.55 10.14 -14.52
C VAL A 14 2.81 10.76 -13.93
N ASP A 15 2.71 12.00 -13.47
CA ASP A 15 3.86 12.75 -12.92
C ASP A 15 4.10 12.51 -11.43
N TRP A 16 3.10 11.97 -10.72
CA TRP A 16 3.20 11.71 -9.29
C TRP A 16 2.19 10.66 -8.87
N VAL A 17 2.63 9.70 -8.05
CA VAL A 17 1.76 8.72 -7.41
C VAL A 17 1.76 8.95 -5.90
N ILE A 18 0.56 9.09 -5.35
CA ILE A 18 0.31 9.07 -3.91
C ILE A 18 -0.60 7.89 -3.62
N VAL A 19 -0.17 7.00 -2.73
CA VAL A 19 -0.97 5.85 -2.29
C VAL A 19 -1.17 5.88 -0.78
N GLY A 20 -2.29 5.37 -0.31
CA GLY A 20 -2.49 5.15 1.12
C GLY A 20 -3.80 4.42 1.39
N GLY A 21 -3.84 3.74 2.54
CA GLY A 21 -5.03 3.02 2.98
C GLY A 21 -6.09 3.94 3.60
N GLU A 22 -7.29 3.37 3.72
CA GLU A 22 -8.48 4.06 4.22
C GLU A 22 -8.43 4.32 5.72
N SER A 23 -9.06 5.41 6.18
CA SER A 23 -9.19 5.75 7.60
C SER A 23 -10.67 5.78 8.01
N GLY A 24 -10.96 5.54 9.29
CA GLY A 24 -12.31 5.62 9.86
C GLY A 24 -12.99 4.27 10.17
N PRO A 25 -14.25 4.31 10.65
CA PRO A 25 -14.94 3.13 11.20
C PRO A 25 -15.10 1.96 10.21
N HIS A 26 -15.20 2.25 8.92
CA HIS A 26 -15.43 1.29 7.84
C HIS A 26 -14.25 1.16 6.87
N ALA A 27 -13.06 1.62 7.28
CA ALA A 27 -11.86 1.52 6.45
C ALA A 27 -11.65 0.08 5.97
N ARG A 28 -11.46 -0.09 4.67
CA ARG A 28 -11.12 -1.37 4.06
C ARG A 28 -9.61 -1.62 4.17
N PRO A 29 -9.20 -2.87 4.40
CA PRO A 29 -7.79 -3.24 4.36
C PRO A 29 -7.28 -3.25 2.93
N MET A 30 -6.03 -2.82 2.73
CA MET A 30 -5.29 -2.93 1.48
C MET A 30 -4.37 -4.15 1.54
N HIS A 31 -4.19 -4.87 0.45
CA HIS A 31 -3.28 -6.01 0.43
C HIS A 31 -1.85 -5.56 0.78
N PRO A 32 -1.10 -6.32 1.60
CA PRO A 32 0.21 -5.92 2.10
C PRO A 32 1.26 -5.67 0.99
N THR A 33 1.12 -6.29 -0.18
CA THR A 33 2.08 -6.12 -1.28
C THR A 33 1.74 -4.97 -2.23
N TRP A 34 0.47 -4.58 -2.36
CA TRP A 34 0.04 -3.69 -3.46
C TRP A 34 0.74 -2.34 -3.47
N ALA A 35 1.00 -1.75 -2.30
CA ALA A 35 1.73 -0.48 -2.23
C ALA A 35 3.20 -0.61 -2.64
N LEU A 36 3.83 -1.76 -2.34
CA LEU A 36 5.20 -2.06 -2.75
C LEU A 36 5.27 -2.34 -4.25
N ASP A 37 4.34 -3.15 -4.78
CA ASP A 37 4.24 -3.45 -6.21
C ASP A 37 4.03 -2.15 -7.04
N LEU A 38 3.24 -1.21 -6.51
CA LEU A 38 3.05 0.11 -7.11
C LEU A 38 4.31 0.98 -7.02
N TYR A 39 5.03 0.93 -5.89
CA TYR A 39 6.30 1.62 -5.75
C TYR A 39 7.32 1.13 -6.78
N GLU A 40 7.43 -0.18 -7.00
CA GLU A 40 8.35 -0.77 -7.99
C GLU A 40 8.04 -0.30 -9.42
N GLN A 41 6.75 -0.24 -9.79
CA GLN A 41 6.31 0.32 -11.06
C GLN A 41 6.70 1.80 -11.20
N CYS A 42 6.49 2.60 -10.15
CA CYS A 42 6.88 4.01 -10.14
C CYS A 42 8.41 4.18 -10.27
N ALA A 43 9.18 3.34 -9.57
CA ALA A 43 10.64 3.35 -9.64
C ALA A 43 11.13 3.04 -11.06
N GLY A 44 10.55 2.02 -11.72
CA GLY A 44 10.86 1.68 -13.12
C GLY A 44 10.51 2.79 -14.10
N ALA A 45 9.40 3.51 -13.86
CA ALA A 45 8.95 4.63 -14.68
C ALA A 45 9.60 5.98 -14.33
N ARG A 46 10.44 6.03 -13.29
CA ARG A 46 11.01 7.26 -12.71
C ARG A 46 9.94 8.28 -12.29
N VAL A 47 8.81 7.79 -11.79
CA VAL A 47 7.71 8.59 -11.26
C VAL A 47 7.90 8.76 -9.74
N PRO A 48 7.89 9.99 -9.20
CA PRO A 48 7.86 10.22 -7.77
C PRO A 48 6.72 9.45 -7.09
N PHE A 49 7.03 8.81 -5.96
CA PHE A 49 6.08 8.00 -5.21
C PHE A 49 6.04 8.45 -3.74
N LEU A 50 4.83 8.69 -3.24
CA LEU A 50 4.56 8.98 -1.84
C LEU A 50 3.62 7.90 -1.26
N PHE A 51 4.12 7.16 -0.27
CA PHE A 51 3.29 6.33 0.58
C PHE A 51 2.79 7.18 1.75
N LYS A 52 1.51 7.54 1.73
CA LYS A 52 0.92 8.42 2.73
C LYS A 52 0.85 7.73 4.09
N GLN A 53 0.28 6.53 4.11
CA GLN A 53 0.08 5.69 5.29
C GLN A 53 -0.74 4.44 4.96
N TRP A 54 -0.79 3.50 5.91
CA TRP A 54 -1.62 2.29 5.82
C TRP A 54 -3.11 2.46 6.17
N GLY A 55 -3.51 3.54 6.86
CA GLY A 55 -4.89 3.69 7.30
C GLY A 55 -5.16 2.95 8.61
N GLU A 56 -6.36 2.40 8.80
CA GLU A 56 -6.69 1.69 10.06
C GLU A 56 -6.05 0.29 10.19
N TRP A 57 -5.49 -0.22 9.09
CA TRP A 57 -4.98 -1.59 8.96
C TRP A 57 -3.47 -1.58 8.82
N LEU A 58 -2.79 -2.64 9.23
CA LEU A 58 -1.36 -2.84 9.00
C LEU A 58 -1.10 -4.30 8.62
N PRO A 59 -0.12 -4.61 7.75
CA PRO A 59 0.32 -5.98 7.54
C PRO A 59 0.67 -6.63 8.87
N ARG A 60 0.19 -7.85 9.09
CA ARG A 60 0.44 -8.57 10.35
C ARG A 60 1.95 -8.77 10.61
N THR A 61 2.73 -8.90 9.55
CA THR A 61 4.20 -9.03 9.60
C THR A 61 4.89 -7.80 10.15
N ASP A 62 4.26 -6.63 10.03
CA ASP A 62 4.87 -5.34 10.34
C ASP A 62 4.45 -4.82 11.72
N VAL A 63 3.71 -5.64 12.45
CA VAL A 63 3.25 -5.33 13.81
C VAL A 63 4.41 -5.53 14.79
N ALA A 64 5.04 -4.44 15.21
CA ALA A 64 5.95 -4.46 16.35
C ALA A 64 5.15 -4.65 17.64
N ASP A 65 5.33 -5.80 18.29
CA ASP A 65 4.84 -6.19 19.63
C ASP A 65 3.46 -5.60 20.04
N ILE A 66 2.40 -6.34 19.75
CA ILE A 66 0.99 -5.98 20.03
C ILE A 66 0.59 -6.15 21.51
N GLY A 67 1.52 -6.53 22.39
CA GLY A 67 1.20 -6.91 23.76
C GLY A 67 0.22 -8.09 23.81
N ALA A 68 -0.51 -8.25 24.92
CA ALA A 68 -1.40 -9.40 25.15
C ALA A 68 -2.68 -9.43 24.28
N ARG A 69 -2.98 -8.37 23.52
CA ARG A 69 -4.23 -8.26 22.77
C ARG A 69 -4.02 -8.76 21.34
N LYS A 70 -4.76 -9.80 20.94
CA LYS A 70 -4.85 -10.22 19.54
C LYS A 70 -5.78 -9.24 18.81
N PRO A 71 -5.28 -8.33 17.95
CA PRO A 71 -6.14 -7.44 17.19
C PRO A 71 -7.01 -8.24 16.21
N ALA A 72 -8.20 -7.72 15.90
CA ALA A 72 -9.02 -8.28 14.85
C ALA A 72 -8.24 -8.23 13.52
N GLY A 73 -8.17 -9.36 12.84
CA GLY A 73 -7.46 -9.48 11.57
C GLY A 73 -8.33 -10.10 10.49
N VAL A 74 -7.91 -9.88 9.26
CA VAL A 74 -8.47 -10.50 8.07
C VAL A 74 -7.35 -11.00 7.19
N TRP A 75 -7.70 -11.88 6.27
CA TRP A 75 -6.90 -12.19 5.11
C TRP A 75 -7.52 -11.53 3.89
N LEU A 76 -6.67 -11.17 2.93
CA LEU A 76 -7.05 -10.64 1.64
C LEU A 76 -6.50 -11.55 0.58
N SER A 77 -7.34 -11.94 -0.38
CA SER A 77 -6.84 -12.54 -1.61
C SER A 77 -6.07 -11.53 -2.45
N THR A 78 -5.32 -12.01 -3.44
CA THR A 78 -4.61 -11.17 -4.42
C THR A 78 -5.55 -10.23 -5.20
N GLU A 79 -6.83 -10.58 -5.33
CA GLU A 79 -7.89 -9.77 -5.94
C GLU A 79 -8.57 -8.80 -4.94
N GLY A 80 -8.23 -8.87 -3.66
CA GLY A 80 -8.79 -7.99 -2.62
C GLY A 80 -10.03 -8.51 -1.91
N HIS A 81 -10.38 -9.79 -2.08
CA HIS A 81 -11.49 -10.38 -1.32
C HIS A 81 -11.06 -10.60 0.13
N ALA A 82 -11.73 -9.93 1.06
CA ALA A 82 -11.45 -10.04 2.49
C ALA A 82 -12.22 -11.21 3.12
N TYR A 83 -11.52 -12.06 3.87
CA TYR A 83 -12.12 -13.16 4.62
C TYR A 83 -11.53 -13.30 6.02
N GLY A 84 -12.29 -13.94 6.90
CA GLY A 84 -11.99 -14.00 8.33
C GLY A 84 -10.74 -14.84 8.66
N ASP A 85 -10.03 -14.44 9.71
CA ASP A 85 -8.79 -15.10 10.17
C ASP A 85 -8.97 -16.61 10.46
N GLY A 86 -10.16 -17.03 10.88
CA GLY A 86 -10.50 -18.43 11.16
C GLY A 86 -10.75 -19.31 9.94
N LEU A 87 -10.77 -18.76 8.72
CA LEU A 87 -11.10 -19.48 7.50
C LEU A 87 -9.82 -19.99 6.80
N ALA A 88 -8.99 -20.73 7.53
CA ALA A 88 -7.69 -21.19 7.03
C ALA A 88 -7.76 -22.04 5.75
N ALA A 89 -8.85 -22.78 5.56
CA ALA A 89 -9.08 -23.60 4.36
C ALA A 89 -9.34 -22.78 3.08
N GLN A 90 -9.55 -21.47 3.19
CA GLN A 90 -9.76 -20.55 2.05
C GLN A 90 -8.48 -19.82 1.64
N ARG A 91 -7.36 -20.07 2.32
CA ARG A 91 -6.10 -19.36 2.10
C ARG A 91 -5.37 -19.93 0.89
N GLU A 92 -5.10 -19.06 -0.06
CA GLU A 92 -4.30 -19.40 -1.23
C GLU A 92 -2.89 -18.79 -1.12
N PRO A 93 -1.90 -19.36 -1.85
CA PRO A 93 -0.58 -18.73 -1.97
C PRO A 93 -0.69 -17.30 -2.51
N GLY A 94 -0.07 -16.36 -1.81
CA GLY A 94 -0.11 -14.93 -2.16
C GLY A 94 -1.09 -14.11 -1.34
N ASP A 95 -1.99 -14.74 -0.59
CA ASP A 95 -2.92 -14.03 0.28
C ASP A 95 -2.21 -13.31 1.43
N GLY A 96 -2.66 -12.09 1.72
CA GLY A 96 -2.05 -11.20 2.69
C GLY A 96 -2.84 -11.10 3.99
N SER A 97 -2.15 -11.12 5.13
CA SER A 97 -2.79 -10.92 6.44
C SER A 97 -2.69 -9.48 6.92
N MET A 98 -3.83 -8.89 7.26
CA MET A 98 -3.94 -7.54 7.79
C MET A 98 -4.55 -7.55 9.19
N VAL A 99 -4.12 -6.63 10.04
CA VAL A 99 -4.69 -6.41 11.38
C VAL A 99 -5.17 -4.99 11.53
N ARG A 100 -6.30 -4.79 12.23
CA ARG A 100 -6.83 -3.46 12.51
C ARG A 100 -6.25 -2.94 13.82
N LEU A 101 -5.32 -1.98 13.71
CA LEU A 101 -4.63 -1.38 14.85
C LEU A 101 -5.00 0.07 15.10
N GLY A 102 -5.59 0.72 14.10
CA GLY A 102 -5.88 2.13 14.16
C GLY A 102 -4.83 2.96 13.41
N LYS A 103 -5.29 4.05 12.78
CA LYS A 103 -4.46 4.95 11.96
C LYS A 103 -3.11 5.33 12.55
N LYS A 104 -3.09 5.69 13.84
CA LYS A 104 -1.88 6.17 14.52
C LYS A 104 -0.83 5.06 14.65
N CYS A 105 -1.26 3.82 14.87
CA CYS A 105 -0.37 2.68 15.05
C CYS A 105 0.11 2.11 13.71
N ALA A 106 -0.75 2.10 12.69
CA ALA A 106 -0.38 1.59 11.37
C ALA A 106 0.68 2.46 10.67
N GLY A 107 0.59 3.79 10.81
CA GLY A 107 1.66 4.68 10.38
C GLY A 107 1.95 4.65 8.87
N ARG A 108 3.19 5.00 8.52
CA ARG A 108 3.63 5.33 7.15
C ARG A 108 4.85 4.54 6.67
N MET A 109 5.21 3.50 7.41
CA MET A 109 6.33 2.64 7.04
C MET A 109 5.88 1.67 5.96
N LEU A 110 6.60 1.62 4.85
CA LEU A 110 6.43 0.62 3.79
C LEU A 110 7.81 -0.03 3.58
N ASP A 111 7.88 -1.36 3.69
CA ASP A 111 9.15 -2.11 3.58
C ASP A 111 10.28 -1.54 4.48
N GLY A 112 9.92 -1.25 5.75
CA GLY A 112 10.87 -0.75 6.74
C GLY A 112 11.37 0.69 6.52
N ARG A 113 10.87 1.42 5.52
CA ARG A 113 11.26 2.83 5.27
C ARG A 113 10.07 3.75 4.94
N GLU A 114 10.34 5.04 5.03
CA GLU A 114 9.41 6.11 4.64
C GLU A 114 9.58 6.41 3.14
N HIS A 115 8.49 6.37 2.37
CA HIS A 115 8.47 6.71 0.95
C HIS A 115 7.80 8.07 0.73
N HIS A 116 8.59 9.14 0.53
CA HIS A 116 8.11 10.53 0.50
C HIS A 116 8.69 11.36 -0.67
N ALA A 117 8.74 10.78 -1.87
CA ALA A 117 9.21 11.53 -3.03
C ALA A 117 8.11 12.49 -3.56
N PHE A 118 8.52 13.72 -3.86
CA PHE A 118 7.70 14.75 -4.49
C PHE A 118 8.24 15.06 -5.89
N PRO A 119 7.39 15.52 -6.82
CA PRO A 119 7.85 16.05 -8.10
C PRO A 119 8.82 17.21 -7.89
N THR A 120 9.92 17.20 -8.63
CA THR A 120 10.85 18.33 -8.67
C THR A 120 10.36 19.31 -9.74
N VAL A 121 10.27 20.60 -9.39
CA VAL A 121 10.10 21.64 -10.41
C VAL A 121 11.43 21.79 -11.14
N ALA A 122 11.43 21.68 -12.47
CA ALA A 122 12.62 22.01 -13.24
C ALA A 122 12.92 23.51 -13.03
N ALA A 123 14.15 23.81 -12.60
CA ALA A 123 14.62 25.19 -12.39
C ALA A 123 14.81 25.95 -13.71
#